data_AF-A0A149TMC8-F1
#
_entry.id   AF-A0A149TMC8-F1
#
_cell.length_a   1.000
_cell.length_b   1.000
_cell.length_c   1.000
_cell.angle_alpha   90.00
_cell.angle_beta   90.00
_cell.angle_gamma   90.00
#
_symmetry.space_group_name_H-M   'P 1'
#
loop_
_entity.id
_entity.type
_entity.pdbx_description
1 polymer ?
#
loop_
_entity_poly.entity_id
_entity_poly.type
_entity_poly.pdbx_seq_one_letter_code
_entity_poly.pdbx_strand_id
1 'polypeptide(L)'
;MEAHDAVTLNKAQMAKRLKVSLPTLTNWIDRWPDFPADHRGTNGKSWRFNPHAVFDFLAARREEEEKATIGRDEKLMELQLQFDDLFAEEEQPARSSFVSTKEQIDIWRLRDLKRKEAERCSKLVIADQMQDMMATAFATLARDTAAFLRQLARDQSWPDAVLRQAESRLKDVQAKSVDTVLAMLKQDADTEHERQLHLT
;
A
#
# COMPACT_ATOMS: atom_id res chain seq x y z
N MET A 1 59.18 -0.91 -6.67
CA MET A 1 58.88 -1.65 -7.91
C MET A 1 58.98 -3.12 -7.55
N GLU A 2 57.94 -3.63 -6.88
CA GLU A 2 57.92 -4.99 -6.37
C GLU A 2 57.20 -5.88 -7.36
N ALA A 3 57.93 -6.89 -7.84
CA ALA A 3 57.41 -7.94 -8.69
C ALA A 3 56.42 -8.78 -7.85
N HIS A 4 55.13 -8.50 -7.97
CA HIS A 4 54.10 -9.40 -7.46
C HIS A 4 54.11 -10.67 -8.30
N ASP A 5 54.53 -11.74 -7.63
CA ASP A 5 54.61 -13.11 -8.11
C ASP A 5 53.37 -13.47 -8.95
N ALA A 6 53.59 -13.94 -10.18
CA ALA A 6 52.55 -14.16 -11.17
C ALA A 6 51.69 -15.38 -10.82
N VAL A 7 50.80 -15.23 -9.82
CA VAL A 7 49.83 -16.24 -9.43
C VAL A 7 48.76 -16.34 -10.51
N THR A 8 49.04 -17.17 -11.53
CA THR A 8 48.07 -17.52 -12.56
C THR A 8 47.07 -18.53 -12.00
N LEU A 9 45.80 -18.13 -11.89
CA LEU A 9 44.74 -18.98 -11.34
C LEU A 9 43.90 -19.60 -12.45
N ASN A 10 43.54 -20.88 -12.26
CA ASN A 10 42.59 -21.56 -13.13
C ASN A 10 41.16 -21.01 -12.91
N LYS A 11 40.27 -21.20 -13.89
CA LYS A 11 38.86 -20.77 -13.84
C LYS A 11 38.13 -21.15 -12.54
N ALA A 12 38.35 -22.36 -12.03
CA ALA A 12 37.76 -22.84 -10.78
C ALA A 12 38.33 -22.14 -9.52
N GLN A 13 39.60 -21.77 -9.55
CA GLN A 13 40.25 -21.05 -8.45
C GLN A 13 39.88 -19.56 -8.46
N MET A 14 39.71 -18.97 -9.66
CA MET A 14 39.23 -17.60 -9.82
C MET A 14 37.79 -17.44 -9.34
N ALA A 15 36.89 -18.38 -9.68
CA ALA A 15 35.51 -18.38 -9.21
C ALA A 15 35.42 -18.44 -7.66
N LYS A 16 36.25 -19.28 -7.03
CA LYS A 16 36.34 -19.36 -5.56
C LYS A 16 36.85 -18.06 -4.93
N ARG A 17 37.85 -17.41 -5.53
CA ARG A 17 38.42 -16.15 -5.03
C ARG A 17 37.44 -14.97 -5.15
N LEU A 18 36.66 -14.93 -6.23
CA LEU A 18 35.61 -13.94 -6.45
C LEU A 18 34.31 -14.26 -5.69
N LYS A 19 34.24 -15.40 -4.99
CA LYS A 19 33.03 -15.92 -4.31
C LYS A 19 31.80 -16.02 -5.24
N VAL A 20 32.01 -16.30 -6.52
CA VAL A 20 30.94 -16.46 -7.52
C VAL A 20 30.88 -17.87 -8.06
N SER A 21 29.73 -18.26 -8.59
CA SER A 21 29.58 -19.55 -9.25
C SER A 21 30.37 -19.60 -10.57
N LEU A 22 30.83 -20.79 -10.95
CA LEU A 22 31.49 -21.02 -12.25
C LEU A 22 30.64 -20.57 -13.46
N PRO A 23 29.31 -20.79 -13.47
CA PRO A 23 28.42 -20.23 -14.49
C PRO A 23 28.44 -18.69 -14.52
N THR A 24 28.45 -18.03 -13.37
CA THR A 24 28.51 -16.56 -13.29
C THR A 24 29.82 -16.02 -13.88
N LEU A 25 30.95 -16.65 -13.56
CA LEU A 25 32.24 -16.26 -14.13
C LEU A 25 32.29 -16.50 -15.65
N THR A 26 31.64 -17.57 -16.13
CA THR A 26 31.56 -17.84 -17.58
C THR A 26 30.71 -16.78 -18.28
N ASN A 27 29.57 -16.42 -17.70
CA ASN A 27 28.71 -15.35 -18.22
C ASN A 27 29.46 -14.00 -18.27
N TRP A 28 30.29 -13.68 -17.28
CA TRP A 28 31.10 -12.46 -17.32
C TRP A 28 32.15 -12.46 -18.43
N ILE A 29 32.79 -13.60 -18.68
CA ILE A 29 33.75 -13.76 -19.77
C ILE A 29 33.06 -13.63 -21.13
N ASP A 30 31.85 -14.19 -21.28
CA ASP A 30 31.08 -14.11 -22.52
C ASP A 30 30.49 -12.71 -22.74
N ARG A 31 30.05 -12.04 -21.67
CA ARG A 31 29.49 -10.68 -21.69
C ARG A 31 30.55 -9.62 -21.95
N TRP A 32 31.79 -9.84 -21.53
CA TRP A 32 32.88 -8.87 -21.67
C TRP A 32 34.05 -9.46 -22.47
N PRO A 33 34.10 -9.17 -23.79
CA PRO A 33 35.18 -9.61 -24.67
C PRO A 33 36.55 -9.08 -24.30
N ASP A 34 36.65 -8.09 -23.41
CA ASP A 34 37.89 -7.48 -22.90
C ASP A 34 38.31 -8.01 -21.52
N PHE A 35 37.65 -9.07 -21.03
CA PHE A 35 37.96 -9.62 -19.71
C PHE A 35 39.44 -10.03 -19.62
N PRO A 36 40.17 -9.58 -18.59
CA PRO A 36 41.62 -9.78 -18.48
C PRO A 36 41.91 -11.24 -18.15
N ALA A 37 42.33 -11.98 -19.18
CA ALA A 37 42.78 -13.36 -19.09
C ALA A 37 44.14 -13.48 -19.76
N ASP A 38 45.16 -13.90 -19.00
CA ASP A 38 46.52 -14.10 -19.51
C ASP A 38 46.54 -15.17 -20.61
N HIS A 39 45.68 -16.19 -20.47
CA HIS A 39 45.41 -17.16 -21.53
C HIS A 39 43.93 -17.49 -21.62
N ARG A 40 43.32 -17.13 -22.76
CA ARG A 40 41.99 -17.60 -23.16
C ARG A 40 42.08 -19.06 -23.55
N GLY A 41 41.55 -19.94 -22.70
CA GLY A 41 41.51 -21.37 -22.98
C GLY A 41 40.58 -21.65 -24.17
N THR A 42 41.15 -22.11 -25.28
CA THR A 42 40.41 -22.75 -26.39
C THR A 42 40.55 -24.27 -26.26
N ASN A 43 39.67 -25.06 -26.91
CA ASN A 43 39.60 -26.54 -26.87
C ASN A 43 40.94 -27.21 -26.55
N GLY A 44 41.07 -27.72 -25.32
CA GLY A 44 42.26 -28.43 -24.82
C GLY A 44 43.23 -27.63 -23.95
N LYS A 45 43.07 -26.30 -23.78
CA LYS A 45 43.92 -25.46 -22.92
C LYS A 45 43.13 -24.84 -21.76
N SER A 46 43.65 -24.97 -20.53
CA SER A 46 43.04 -24.41 -19.32
C SER A 46 43.18 -22.89 -19.27
N TRP A 47 42.09 -22.19 -18.93
CA TRP A 47 42.07 -20.75 -18.73
C TRP A 47 42.99 -20.34 -17.58
N ARG A 48 43.82 -19.31 -17.80
CA ARG A 48 44.67 -18.70 -16.77
C ARG A 48 44.32 -17.23 -16.63
N PHE A 49 44.10 -16.81 -15.39
CA PHE A 49 43.73 -15.45 -15.05
C PHE A 49 44.71 -14.88 -14.01
N ASN A 50 45.06 -13.62 -14.17
CA ASN A 50 45.71 -12.83 -13.13
C ASN A 50 44.63 -12.24 -12.20
N PRO A 51 44.62 -12.56 -10.89
CA PRO A 51 43.61 -12.07 -9.96
C PRO A 51 43.61 -10.54 -9.84
N HIS A 52 44.77 -9.88 -9.85
CA HIS A 52 44.84 -8.42 -9.69
C HIS A 52 44.19 -7.70 -10.88
N ALA A 53 44.54 -8.09 -12.10
CA ALA A 53 43.95 -7.52 -13.31
C ALA A 53 42.42 -7.70 -13.38
N VAL A 54 41.90 -8.84 -12.90
CA VAL A 54 40.46 -9.11 -12.85
C VAL A 54 39.76 -8.23 -11.81
N PHE A 55 40.36 -8.01 -10.63
CA PHE A 55 39.80 -7.11 -9.63
C PHE A 55 39.80 -5.65 -10.09
N ASP A 56 40.88 -5.18 -10.70
CA ASP A 56 41.00 -3.81 -11.19
C ASP A 56 39.99 -3.54 -12.32
N PHE A 57 39.77 -4.50 -13.22
CA PHE A 57 38.77 -4.42 -14.27
C PHE A 57 37.34 -4.35 -13.72
N LEU A 58 37.03 -5.15 -12.69
CA LEU A 58 35.71 -5.14 -12.05
C LEU A 58 35.48 -3.86 -11.24
N ALA A 59 36.52 -3.33 -10.58
CA ALA A 59 36.45 -2.07 -9.84
C ALA A 59 36.23 -0.87 -10.78
N ALA A 60 37.02 -0.76 -11.86
CA ALA A 60 36.89 0.29 -12.86
C ALA A 60 35.51 0.28 -13.53
N ARG A 61 34.93 -0.91 -13.78
CA ARG A 61 33.59 -1.02 -14.37
C ARG A 61 32.47 -0.74 -13.38
N ARG A 62 32.62 -1.07 -12.10
CA ARG A 62 31.64 -0.67 -11.07
C ARG A 62 31.58 0.85 -10.94
N GLU A 63 32.73 1.53 -10.98
CA GLU A 63 32.75 3.01 -10.99
C GLU A 63 32.12 3.60 -12.25
N GLU A 64 32.25 2.94 -13.41
CA GLU A 64 31.63 3.39 -14.65
C GLU A 64 30.11 3.17 -14.67
N GLU A 65 29.62 2.05 -14.10
CA GLU A 65 28.19 1.81 -13.89
C GLU A 65 27.59 2.78 -12.86
N GLU A 66 28.31 3.09 -11.77
CA GLU A 66 27.88 4.08 -10.77
C GLU A 66 27.82 5.50 -11.35
N LYS A 67 28.80 5.90 -12.17
CA LYS A 67 28.78 7.19 -12.90
C LYS A 67 27.65 7.24 -13.94
N ALA A 68 27.33 6.13 -14.59
CA ALA A 68 26.21 6.06 -15.53
C ALA A 68 24.84 6.14 -14.84
N THR A 69 24.71 5.63 -13.60
CA THR A 69 23.49 5.81 -12.81
C THR A 69 23.33 7.24 -12.31
N ILE A 70 24.40 7.87 -11.82
CA ILE A 70 24.36 9.28 -11.37
C ILE A 70 24.01 10.20 -12.54
N GLY A 71 24.63 10.02 -13.71
CA GLY A 71 24.32 10.82 -14.90
C GLY A 71 22.93 10.54 -15.51
N ARG A 72 22.29 9.41 -15.18
CA ARG A 72 20.89 9.16 -15.53
C ARG A 72 19.95 9.87 -14.55
N ASP A 73 20.26 9.86 -13.27
CA ASP A 73 19.48 10.54 -12.23
C ASP A 73 19.56 12.07 -12.38
N GLU A 74 20.72 12.62 -12.71
CA GLU A 74 20.89 14.05 -13.02
C GLU A 74 20.08 14.47 -14.26
N LYS A 75 20.09 13.66 -15.33
CA LYS A 75 19.27 13.91 -16.53
C LYS A 75 17.77 13.76 -16.27
N LEU A 76 17.38 12.85 -15.40
CA LEU A 76 15.98 12.71 -14.97
C LEU A 76 15.55 13.91 -14.13
N MET A 77 16.42 14.41 -13.25
CA MET A 77 16.16 15.61 -12.45
C MET A 77 16.08 16.87 -13.32
N GLU A 78 16.96 17.02 -14.32
CA GLU A 78 16.87 18.11 -15.31
C GLU A 78 15.58 18.04 -16.14
N LEU A 79 15.18 16.85 -16.59
CA LEU A 79 13.92 16.68 -17.30
C LEU A 79 12.72 17.00 -16.40
N GLN A 80 12.75 16.59 -15.13
CA GLN A 80 11.69 16.86 -14.17
C GLN A 80 11.52 18.37 -13.92
N LEU A 81 12.62 19.11 -13.80
CA LEU A 81 12.61 20.58 -13.69
C LEU A 81 12.09 21.27 -14.97
N GLN A 82 12.39 20.74 -16.16
CA GLN A 82 11.88 21.27 -17.43
C GLN A 82 10.38 21.03 -17.63
N PHE A 83 9.81 19.98 -17.03
CA PHE A 83 8.38 19.72 -17.08
C PHE A 83 7.59 20.54 -16.06
N ASP A 84 8.18 20.90 -14.92
CA ASP A 84 7.52 21.74 -13.90
C ASP A 84 7.26 23.18 -14.41
N ASP A 85 8.12 23.74 -15.27
CA ASP A 85 7.91 25.08 -15.85
C ASP A 85 6.83 25.13 -16.96
N LEU A 86 6.41 23.98 -17.51
CA LEU A 86 5.40 23.90 -18.58
C LEU A 86 3.97 23.70 -18.08
N PHE A 87 3.78 23.40 -16.80
CA PHE A 87 2.47 23.19 -16.19
C PHE A 87 2.32 24.09 -14.96
N ALA A 88 1.86 25.33 -15.18
CA ALA A 88 1.43 26.21 -14.11
C ALA A 88 0.28 25.57 -13.32
N GLU A 89 0.49 25.42 -12.01
CA GLU A 89 -0.47 25.19 -10.92
C GLU A 89 -1.89 24.75 -11.31
N GLU A 90 -2.05 23.44 -11.52
CA GLU A 90 -3.24 22.74 -11.06
C GLU A 90 -2.76 21.65 -10.10
N GLU A 91 -3.32 21.64 -8.88
CA GLU A 91 -3.09 20.64 -7.85
C GLU A 91 -3.36 19.23 -8.40
N GLN A 92 -2.35 18.60 -8.99
CA GLN A 92 -2.40 17.19 -9.35
C GLN A 92 -2.22 16.39 -8.05
N PRO A 93 -3.14 15.46 -7.72
CA PRO A 93 -2.96 14.60 -6.57
C PRO A 93 -1.63 13.85 -6.75
N ALA A 94 -0.83 13.82 -5.69
CA ALA A 94 0.49 13.22 -5.66
C ALA A 94 0.47 11.90 -6.43
N ARG A 95 1.29 11.79 -7.48
CA ARG A 95 1.44 10.55 -8.25
C ARG A 95 1.78 9.46 -7.25
N SER A 96 0.80 8.62 -6.95
CA SER A 96 1.00 7.42 -6.13
C SER A 96 2.17 6.69 -6.75
N SER A 97 3.25 6.52 -5.99
CA SER A 97 4.34 5.63 -6.36
C SER A 97 3.70 4.36 -6.91
N PHE A 98 4.09 3.92 -8.12
CA PHE A 98 3.53 2.73 -8.74
C PHE A 98 3.85 1.53 -7.83
N VAL A 99 2.96 1.26 -6.88
CA VAL A 99 3.08 0.19 -5.90
C VAL A 99 3.12 -1.08 -6.72
N SER A 100 4.19 -1.85 -6.58
CA SER A 100 4.37 -3.10 -7.32
C SER A 100 3.15 -3.99 -7.08
N THR A 101 2.68 -4.72 -8.10
CA THR A 101 1.52 -5.63 -7.97
C THR A 101 1.63 -6.58 -6.77
N LYS A 102 2.86 -6.94 -6.36
CA LYS A 102 3.13 -7.72 -5.15
C LYS A 102 2.88 -6.93 -3.87
N GLU A 103 3.34 -5.70 -3.81
CA GLU A 103 3.10 -4.78 -2.69
C GLU A 103 1.61 -4.43 -2.57
N GLN A 104 0.89 -4.31 -3.70
CA GLN A 104 -0.56 -4.14 -3.68
C GLN A 104 -1.27 -5.34 -3.04
N ILE A 105 -0.90 -6.57 -3.43
CA ILE A 105 -1.45 -7.80 -2.84
C ILE A 105 -1.16 -7.86 -1.33
N ASP A 106 0.05 -7.48 -0.92
CA ASP A 106 0.42 -7.49 0.50
C ASP A 106 -0.34 -6.41 1.30
N ILE A 107 -0.57 -5.23 0.74
CA ILE A 107 -1.44 -4.20 1.32
C ILE A 107 -2.89 -4.72 1.46
N TRP A 108 -3.41 -5.40 0.46
CA TRP A 108 -4.75 -6.02 0.51
C TRP A 108 -4.85 -7.08 1.60
N ARG A 109 -3.85 -7.96 1.73
CA ARG A 109 -3.79 -8.98 2.79
C ARG A 109 -3.69 -8.35 4.18
N LEU A 110 -2.91 -7.29 4.33
CA LEU A 110 -2.80 -6.55 5.60
C LEU A 110 -4.13 -5.89 5.98
N ARG A 111 -4.88 -5.36 5.00
CA ARG A 111 -6.23 -4.82 5.23
C ARG A 111 -7.21 -5.91 5.68
N ASP A 112 -7.17 -7.07 5.04
CA ASP A 112 -8.05 -8.20 5.39
C ASP A 112 -7.75 -8.75 6.79
N LEU A 113 -6.47 -8.85 7.16
CA LEU A 113 -6.05 -9.24 8.51
C LEU A 113 -6.51 -8.23 9.57
N LYS A 114 -6.34 -6.92 9.31
CA LYS A 114 -6.84 -5.86 10.21
C LYS A 114 -8.36 -5.91 10.36
N ARG A 115 -9.09 -6.22 9.29
CA ARG A 115 -10.56 -6.36 9.32
C ARG A 115 -10.97 -7.54 10.21
N LYS A 116 -10.33 -8.70 10.04
CA LYS A 116 -10.58 -9.90 10.86
C LYS A 116 -10.24 -9.70 12.33
N GLU A 117 -9.15 -8.99 12.63
CA GLU A 117 -8.81 -8.63 14.01
C GLU A 117 -9.82 -7.67 14.61
N ALA A 118 -10.28 -6.68 13.86
CA ALA A 118 -11.28 -5.74 14.33
C ALA A 118 -12.68 -6.37 14.51
N GLU A 119 -13.06 -7.34 13.67
CA GLU A 119 -14.26 -8.17 13.85
C GLU A 119 -14.16 -9.00 15.14
N ARG A 120 -13.00 -9.65 15.39
CA ARG A 120 -12.75 -10.43 16.62
C ARG A 120 -12.75 -9.55 17.87
N CYS A 121 -12.24 -8.34 17.78
CA CYS A 121 -12.24 -7.37 18.86
C CYS A 121 -13.56 -6.60 18.98
N SER A 122 -14.64 -7.03 18.29
CA SER A 122 -15.97 -6.40 18.30
C SER A 122 -15.99 -4.90 17.92
N LYS A 123 -14.96 -4.43 17.22
CA LYS A 123 -14.82 -3.05 16.77
C LYS A 123 -15.46 -2.82 15.40
N LEU A 124 -15.63 -3.88 14.61
CA LEU A 124 -16.32 -3.88 13.32
C LEU A 124 -17.55 -4.80 13.43
N VAL A 125 -18.74 -4.22 13.29
CA VAL A 125 -20.01 -4.95 13.25
C VAL A 125 -20.48 -5.01 11.80
N ILE A 126 -21.03 -6.15 11.38
CA ILE A 126 -21.63 -6.30 10.06
C ILE A 126 -22.81 -5.32 9.96
N ALA A 127 -22.77 -4.42 8.98
CA ALA A 127 -23.77 -3.36 8.83
C ALA A 127 -25.20 -3.90 8.76
N ASP A 128 -25.40 -5.03 8.08
CA ASP A 128 -26.70 -5.70 7.94
C ASP A 128 -27.28 -6.15 9.28
N GLN A 129 -26.44 -6.78 10.13
CA GLN A 129 -26.84 -7.21 11.48
C GLN A 129 -27.16 -6.01 12.39
N MET A 130 -26.40 -4.92 12.27
CA MET A 130 -26.64 -3.69 13.03
C MET A 130 -27.94 -3.02 12.59
N GLN A 131 -28.23 -3.02 11.29
CA GLN A 131 -29.45 -2.47 10.72
C GLN A 131 -30.67 -3.26 11.22
N ASP A 132 -30.64 -4.59 11.18
CA ASP A 132 -31.71 -5.43 11.68
C ASP A 132 -31.94 -5.23 13.19
N MET A 133 -30.86 -5.23 13.98
CA MET A 133 -30.96 -5.03 15.42
C MET A 133 -31.53 -3.64 15.77
N MET A 134 -31.05 -2.58 15.11
CA MET A 134 -31.57 -1.22 15.28
C MET A 134 -33.04 -1.12 14.87
N ALA A 135 -33.42 -1.66 13.70
CA ALA A 135 -34.80 -1.66 13.22
C ALA A 135 -35.74 -2.36 14.21
N THR A 136 -35.29 -3.50 14.76
CA THR A 136 -36.05 -4.26 15.75
C THR A 136 -36.19 -3.47 17.06
N ALA A 137 -35.10 -2.87 17.55
CA ALA A 137 -35.09 -2.07 18.78
C ALA A 137 -36.00 -0.83 18.69
N PHE A 138 -35.95 -0.11 17.56
CA PHE A 138 -36.83 1.04 17.33
C PHE A 138 -38.30 0.62 17.17
N ALA A 139 -38.57 -0.52 16.51
CA ALA A 139 -39.92 -1.04 16.38
C ALA A 139 -40.51 -1.44 17.75
N THR A 140 -39.72 -2.08 18.63
CA THR A 140 -40.14 -2.39 20.00
C THR A 140 -40.37 -1.12 20.80
N LEU A 141 -39.47 -0.14 20.74
CA LEU A 141 -39.62 1.13 21.44
C LEU A 141 -40.87 1.90 20.99
N ALA A 142 -41.14 1.94 19.68
CA ALA A 142 -42.33 2.58 19.13
C ALA A 142 -43.62 1.89 19.60
N ARG A 143 -43.61 0.56 19.71
CA ARG A 143 -44.74 -0.21 20.22
C ARG A 143 -44.97 0.05 21.71
N ASP A 144 -43.91 0.05 22.51
CA ASP A 144 -43.98 0.24 23.97
C ASP A 144 -44.40 1.67 24.33
N THR A 145 -43.88 2.67 23.61
CA THR A 145 -44.30 4.07 23.78
C THR A 145 -45.76 4.29 23.42
N ALA A 146 -46.27 3.65 22.35
CA ALA A 146 -47.69 3.70 22.01
C ALA A 146 -48.57 2.99 23.05
N ALA A 147 -48.12 1.85 23.58
CA ALA A 147 -48.81 1.13 24.66
C ALA A 147 -48.87 1.97 25.94
N PHE A 148 -47.77 2.60 26.32
CA PHE A 148 -47.69 3.53 27.45
C PHE A 148 -48.64 4.72 27.27
N LEU A 149 -48.68 5.33 26.09
CA LEU A 149 -49.58 6.44 25.79
C LEU A 149 -51.06 6.03 25.95
N ARG A 150 -51.44 4.84 25.49
CA ARG A 150 -52.80 4.30 25.65
C ARG A 150 -53.13 3.93 27.09
N GLN A 151 -52.14 3.49 27.86
CA GLN A 151 -52.32 3.25 29.29
C GLN A 151 -52.56 4.58 30.03
N LEU A 152 -51.74 5.59 29.77
CA LEU A 152 -51.88 6.92 30.35
C LEU A 152 -53.21 7.59 29.97
N ALA A 153 -53.65 7.42 28.73
CA ALA A 153 -54.95 7.90 28.27
C ALA A 153 -56.12 7.21 28.99
N ARG A 154 -56.01 5.91 29.30
CA ARG A 154 -57.01 5.20 30.11
C ARG A 154 -57.01 5.70 31.55
N ASP A 155 -55.83 5.84 32.16
CA ASP A 155 -55.69 6.27 33.55
C ASP A 155 -56.23 7.68 33.77
N GLN A 156 -56.07 8.57 32.78
CA GLN A 156 -56.56 9.94 32.81
C GLN A 156 -57.90 10.14 32.10
N SER A 157 -58.55 9.06 31.64
CA SER A 157 -59.84 9.11 30.94
C SER A 157 -59.88 10.10 29.75
N TRP A 158 -58.83 10.10 28.93
CA TRP A 158 -58.73 11.00 27.78
C TRP A 158 -59.80 10.67 26.72
N PRO A 159 -60.43 11.69 26.11
CA PRO A 159 -61.29 11.48 24.95
C PRO A 159 -60.51 10.89 23.76
N ASP A 160 -61.15 9.99 23.00
CA ASP A 160 -60.53 9.32 21.83
C ASP A 160 -59.94 10.30 20.80
N ALA A 161 -60.56 11.47 20.63
CA ALA A 161 -60.05 12.51 19.74
C ALA A 161 -58.67 13.02 20.18
N VAL A 162 -58.46 13.19 21.49
CA VAL A 162 -57.19 13.65 22.07
C VAL A 162 -56.14 12.54 21.97
N LEU A 163 -56.52 11.28 22.20
CA LEU A 163 -55.64 10.13 22.04
C LEU A 163 -55.13 10.01 20.60
N ARG A 164 -56.00 10.11 19.59
CA ARG A 164 -55.61 10.06 18.17
C ARG A 164 -54.68 11.21 17.79
N GLN A 165 -54.94 12.41 18.30
CA GLN A 165 -54.06 13.57 18.08
C GLN A 165 -52.68 13.36 18.73
N ALA A 166 -52.63 12.82 19.94
CA ALA A 166 -51.39 12.52 20.64
C ALA A 166 -50.59 11.41 19.93
N GLU A 167 -51.25 10.36 19.44
CA GLU A 167 -50.62 9.32 18.62
C GLU A 167 -50.05 9.87 17.30
N SER A 168 -50.77 10.77 16.62
CA SER A 168 -50.25 11.42 15.39
C SER A 168 -49.02 12.27 15.69
N ARG A 169 -49.06 13.09 16.75
CA ARG A 169 -47.92 13.91 17.16
C ARG A 169 -46.71 13.06 17.54
N LEU A 170 -46.92 11.93 18.22
CA LEU A 170 -45.85 11.01 18.57
C LEU A 170 -45.18 10.44 17.32
N LYS A 171 -45.96 10.03 16.31
CA LYS A 171 -45.42 9.55 15.02
C LYS A 171 -44.62 10.64 14.30
N ASP A 172 -45.13 11.86 14.26
CA ASP A 172 -44.44 12.98 13.61
C ASP A 172 -43.09 13.30 14.31
N VAL A 173 -43.07 13.26 15.64
CA VAL A 173 -41.85 13.45 16.43
C VAL A 173 -40.86 12.31 16.21
N GLN A 174 -41.33 11.06 16.21
CA GLN A 174 -40.49 9.89 15.93
C GLN A 174 -39.85 9.98 14.54
N ALA A 175 -40.63 10.30 13.50
CA ALA A 175 -40.12 10.48 12.14
C ALA A 175 -39.02 11.58 12.08
N LYS A 176 -39.29 12.75 12.67
CA LYS A 176 -38.30 13.86 12.74
C LYS A 176 -37.02 13.48 13.47
N SER A 177 -37.14 12.69 14.55
CA SER A 177 -35.97 12.23 15.30
C SER A 177 -35.09 11.29 14.48
N VAL A 178 -35.71 10.38 13.71
CA VAL A 178 -34.98 9.48 12.80
C VAL A 178 -34.31 10.27 11.68
N ASP A 179 -35.02 11.23 11.07
CA ASP A 179 -34.45 12.09 10.02
C ASP A 179 -33.26 12.91 10.51
N THR A 180 -33.32 13.39 11.76
CA THR A 180 -32.22 14.15 12.38
C THR A 180 -31.00 13.27 12.62
N VAL A 181 -31.21 12.04 13.15
CA VAL A 181 -30.12 11.07 13.33
C VAL A 181 -29.50 10.67 12.00
N LEU A 182 -30.32 10.44 10.96
CA LEU A 182 -29.83 10.16 9.61
C LEU A 182 -29.04 11.34 9.01
N ALA A 183 -29.47 12.58 9.27
CA ALA A 183 -28.75 13.76 8.83
C ALA A 183 -27.39 13.91 9.53
N MET A 184 -27.34 13.65 10.84
CA MET A 184 -26.07 13.64 11.61
C MET A 184 -25.10 12.57 11.10
N LEU A 185 -25.60 11.34 10.89
CA LEU A 185 -24.77 10.24 10.36
C LEU A 185 -24.20 10.54 8.97
N LYS A 186 -24.95 11.24 8.11
CA LYS A 186 -24.46 11.67 6.80
C LYS A 186 -23.34 12.70 6.92
N GLN A 187 -23.48 13.69 7.81
CA GLN A 187 -22.44 14.69 8.04
C GLN A 187 -21.13 14.09 8.58
N ASP A 188 -21.22 13.10 9.46
CA ASP A 188 -20.05 12.39 9.97
C ASP A 188 -19.35 11.56 8.87
N ALA A 189 -20.12 10.92 7.98
CA ALA A 189 -19.57 10.19 6.85
C ALA A 189 -18.84 11.11 5.85
N ASP A 190 -19.43 12.27 5.56
CA ASP A 190 -18.84 13.25 4.64
C ASP A 190 -17.54 13.84 5.24
N THR A 191 -17.52 14.16 6.54
CA THR A 191 -16.31 14.68 7.22
C THR A 191 -15.21 13.63 7.40
N GLU A 192 -15.54 12.35 7.61
CA GLU A 192 -14.54 11.27 7.59
C GLU A 192 -13.96 11.04 6.19
N HIS A 193 -14.79 11.15 5.15
CA HIS A 193 -14.35 11.02 3.76
C HIS A 193 -13.38 12.15 3.37
N GLU A 194 -13.68 13.40 3.75
CA GLU A 194 -12.80 14.55 3.55
C GLU A 194 -11.46 14.38 4.29
N ARG A 195 -11.48 13.92 5.55
CA ARG A 195 -10.25 13.67 6.32
C ARG A 195 -9.34 12.60 5.69
N GLN A 196 -9.93 11.58 5.05
CA GLN A 196 -9.16 10.53 4.39
C GLN A 196 -8.48 11.02 3.11
N LEU A 197 -9.09 11.96 2.38
CA LEU A 197 -8.51 12.57 1.19
C LEU A 197 -7.32 13.49 1.52
N HIS A 198 -7.31 14.12 2.70
CA HIS A 198 -6.20 14.98 3.15
C HIS A 198 -5.00 14.22 3.73
N LEU A 199 -5.10 12.90 3.95
CA LEU A 199 -4.04 12.05 4.50
C LEU A 199 -3.31 11.20 3.45
N THR A 200 -3.75 11.26 2.19
CA THR A 200 -3.15 10.57 1.03
C THR A 200 -2.45 11.56 0.12
#